data_AF-A0A436WF64-F1
#
_entry.id   AF-A0A436WF64-F1
#
_cell.length_a   1.000
_cell.length_b   1.000
_cell.length_c   1.000
_cell.angle_alpha   90.00
_cell.angle_beta   90.00
_cell.angle_gamma   90.00
#
_symmetry.space_group_name_H-M   'P 1'
#
loop_
_entity.id
_entity.type
_entity.pdbx_description
1 polymer ?
#
loop_
_entity_poly.entity_id
_entity_poly.type
_entity_poly.pdbx_seq_one_letter_code
_entity_poly.pdbx_strand_id
1 'polypeptide(L)'
;VVFIRHTHEAQEVDEETFFHCTQSGGTVVSTALDEMRRVIEERYPANEWNIYAAQASDGDNFATDSERCIALLDGALMRLCQYFAYVEIIDERESHIFGATENGTSLWRAYSVVAQKWPNFQMTRIATPADIYPVFRQLFARQPAARKSA
;
A
#
# COMPACT_ATOMS: atom_id res chain seq x y z
N VAL A 1 7.16 -4.56 14.46
CA VAL A 1 6.58 -3.70 13.40
C VAL A 1 7.74 -2.91 12.82
N VAL A 2 7.74 -2.69 11.50
CA VAL A 2 8.78 -1.89 10.82
C VAL A 2 8.07 -0.71 10.17
N PHE A 3 8.61 0.50 10.35
CA PHE A 3 8.07 1.71 9.75
C PHE A 3 8.98 2.17 8.63
N ILE A 4 8.42 2.31 7.43
CA ILE A 4 9.12 2.80 6.24
C ILE A 4 8.42 4.08 5.80
N ARG A 5 9.14 5.20 5.85
CA ARG A 5 8.68 6.45 5.25
C ARG A 5 9.39 6.68 3.92
N HIS A 6 8.80 7.45 3.03
CA HIS A 6 9.42 7.78 1.75
C HIS A 6 9.09 9.19 1.30
N THR A 7 10.01 9.76 0.53
CA THR A 7 9.78 10.89 -0.38
C THR A 7 10.38 10.52 -1.73
N HIS A 8 11.51 11.13 -2.10
CA HIS A 8 12.36 10.76 -3.22
C HIS A 8 13.25 9.54 -2.91
N GLU A 9 13.50 9.30 -1.62
CA GLU A 9 14.19 8.14 -1.08
C GLU A 9 13.34 7.56 0.07
N ALA A 10 13.50 6.26 0.33
CA ALA A 10 12.84 5.56 1.43
C ALA A 10 13.83 5.22 2.54
N GLN A 11 13.32 5.20 3.76
CA GLN A 11 14.11 4.87 4.94
C GLN A 11 13.25 4.12 5.97
N GLU A 12 13.82 3.08 6.56
CA GLU A 12 13.34 2.54 7.82
C GLU A 12 13.57 3.55 8.95
N VAL A 13 12.52 3.85 9.71
CA VAL A 13 12.54 4.81 10.81
C VAL A 13 11.87 4.23 12.06
N ASP A 14 12.08 4.88 13.20
CA ASP A 14 11.28 4.61 14.40
C ASP A 14 9.86 5.19 14.29
N GLU A 15 9.01 4.79 15.24
CA GLU A 15 7.61 5.17 15.29
C GLU A 15 7.40 6.69 15.48
N GLU A 16 8.21 7.31 16.34
CA GLU A 16 8.11 8.74 16.62
C GLU A 16 8.41 9.55 15.36
N THR A 17 9.49 9.18 14.67
CA THR A 17 9.89 9.77 13.39
C THR A 17 8.85 9.53 12.30
N PHE A 18 8.23 8.34 12.27
CA PHE A 18 7.20 8.01 11.28
C PHE A 18 5.95 8.88 11.42
N PHE A 19 5.48 9.11 12.65
CA PHE A 19 4.22 9.85 12.88
C PHE A 19 4.39 11.36 13.09
N HIS A 20 5.57 11.84 13.49
CA HIS A 20 5.75 13.23 13.89
C HIS A 20 6.73 14.04 13.03
N CYS A 21 7.55 13.40 12.20
CA CYS A 21 8.43 14.14 11.29
C CYS A 21 7.79 14.32 9.91
N THR A 22 7.58 15.57 9.53
CA THR A 22 7.19 15.94 8.17
C THR A 22 8.42 16.08 7.28
N GLN A 23 8.41 15.44 6.12
CA GLN A 23 9.43 15.62 5.09
C GLN A 23 8.75 16.02 3.77
N SER A 24 9.27 17.04 3.10
CA SER A 24 8.79 17.49 1.80
C SER A 24 9.77 17.09 0.70
N GLY A 25 9.25 16.59 -0.42
CA GLY A 25 10.02 16.19 -1.60
C GLY A 25 9.06 15.65 -2.67
N GLY A 26 9.57 15.26 -3.84
CA GLY A 26 8.77 14.47 -4.78
C GLY A 26 8.51 13.06 -4.23
N THR A 27 7.52 12.36 -4.79
CA THR A 27 7.12 11.03 -4.32
C THR A 27 7.58 9.95 -5.29
N VAL A 28 8.47 9.07 -4.82
CA VAL A 28 9.00 7.90 -5.55
C VAL A 28 8.70 6.65 -4.72
N VAL A 29 7.51 6.09 -4.89
CA VAL A 29 7.01 4.98 -4.06
C VAL A 29 7.82 3.70 -4.23
N SER A 30 8.41 3.45 -5.39
CA SER A 30 9.18 2.22 -5.60
C SER A 30 10.35 2.07 -4.62
N THR A 31 10.91 3.18 -4.13
CA THR A 31 11.98 3.16 -3.11
C THR A 31 11.50 2.53 -1.82
N ALA A 32 10.25 2.79 -1.41
CA ALA A 32 9.65 2.19 -0.21
C ALA A 32 9.40 0.69 -0.40
N LEU A 33 9.02 0.27 -1.61
CA LEU A 33 8.80 -1.13 -1.95
C LEU A 33 10.11 -1.92 -2.02
N ASP A 34 11.19 -1.32 -2.53
CA ASP A 34 12.54 -1.91 -2.47
C ASP A 34 13.03 -2.03 -1.03
N GLU A 35 12.81 -1.01 -0.20
CA GLU A 35 13.16 -1.03 1.22
C GLU A 35 12.38 -2.12 1.97
N MET A 36 11.08 -2.25 1.70
CA MET A 36 10.26 -3.35 2.20
C MET A 36 10.83 -4.71 1.79
N ARG A 37 11.21 -4.89 0.52
CA ARG A 37 11.82 -6.15 0.06
C ARG A 37 13.11 -6.44 0.81
N ARG A 38 14.00 -5.46 0.95
CA ARG A 38 15.26 -5.59 1.71
C ARG A 38 15.00 -6.05 3.14
N VAL A 39 14.07 -5.39 3.84
CA VAL A 39 13.71 -5.73 5.21
C VAL A 39 13.19 -7.17 5.34
N ILE A 40 12.36 -7.61 4.41
CA ILE A 40 11.83 -8.99 4.37
C ILE A 40 12.98 -9.98 4.17
N GLU A 41 13.84 -9.75 3.18
CA GLU A 41 14.95 -10.65 2.85
C GLU A 41 15.98 -10.77 3.98
N GLU A 42 16.30 -9.67 4.66
CA GLU A 42 17.36 -9.64 5.67
C GLU A 42 16.90 -10.08 7.06
N ARG A 43 15.65 -9.78 7.45
CA ARG A 43 15.19 -9.93 8.84
C ARG A 43 13.94 -10.79 9.02
N TYR A 44 13.11 -10.90 7.98
CA TYR A 44 11.81 -11.58 8.08
C TYR A 44 11.56 -12.49 6.88
N PRO A 45 12.39 -13.53 6.68
CA PRO A 45 12.28 -14.38 5.50
C PRO A 45 10.91 -15.09 5.50
N ALA A 46 10.24 -15.08 4.35
CA ALA A 46 8.82 -15.47 4.23
C ALA A 46 8.54 -16.97 4.44
N ASN A 47 9.58 -17.80 4.54
CA ASN A 47 9.46 -19.21 4.96
C ASN A 47 9.29 -19.37 6.48
N GLU A 48 9.57 -18.32 7.26
CA GLU A 48 9.49 -18.31 8.72
C GLU A 48 8.44 -17.34 9.24
N TRP A 49 8.14 -16.30 8.48
CA TRP A 49 7.24 -15.21 8.89
C TRP A 49 6.05 -15.04 7.96
N ASN A 50 4.89 -14.72 8.55
CA ASN A 50 3.78 -14.16 7.79
C ASN A 50 3.97 -12.65 7.64
N ILE A 51 3.95 -12.16 6.40
CA ILE A 51 4.19 -10.76 6.08
C ILE A 51 2.86 -10.05 5.80
N TYR A 52 2.64 -8.97 6.53
CA TYR A 52 1.48 -8.09 6.41
C TYR A 52 1.98 -6.67 6.16
N ALA A 53 1.51 -6.04 5.10
CA ALA A 53 1.88 -4.68 4.74
C ALA A 53 0.65 -3.75 4.77
N ALA A 54 0.87 -2.53 5.26
CA ALA A 54 -0.11 -1.46 5.22
C ALA A 54 0.59 -0.18 4.75
N GLN A 55 0.12 0.37 3.64
CA GLN A 55 0.63 1.59 3.04
C GLN A 55 -0.47 2.66 3.06
N ALA A 56 -0.13 3.86 3.52
CA ALA A 56 -0.97 5.04 3.39
C ALA A 56 -0.26 6.11 2.55
N SER A 57 -0.97 6.74 1.62
CA SER A 57 -0.44 7.81 0.74
C SER A 57 -1.59 8.66 0.19
N ASP A 58 -1.31 9.89 -0.22
CA ASP A 58 -2.21 10.76 -0.97
C ASP A 58 -2.38 10.38 -2.45
N GLY A 59 -1.66 9.35 -2.92
CA GLY A 59 -1.79 8.81 -4.27
C GLY A 59 -0.86 9.44 -5.30
N ASP A 60 -0.11 10.50 -4.94
CA ASP A 60 0.83 11.14 -5.85
C ASP A 60 2.09 10.29 -6.05
N ASN A 61 2.55 10.21 -7.30
CA ASN A 61 3.75 9.48 -7.68
C ASN A 61 4.19 9.87 -9.07
N PHE A 62 5.50 9.85 -9.31
CA PHE A 62 6.02 10.04 -10.66
C PHE A 62 5.52 8.94 -11.59
N ALA A 63 5.02 9.31 -12.77
CA ALA A 63 4.45 8.36 -13.73
C ALA A 63 5.42 7.22 -14.11
N THR A 64 6.70 7.55 -14.27
CA THR A 64 7.77 6.57 -14.54
C THR A 64 8.04 5.61 -13.38
N ASP A 65 7.69 6.00 -12.15
CA ASP A 65 7.84 5.19 -10.95
C ASP A 65 6.68 4.20 -10.76
N SER A 66 5.48 4.56 -11.19
CA SER A 66 4.28 3.71 -11.07
C SER A 66 4.44 2.35 -11.77
N GLU A 67 5.06 2.30 -12.96
CA GLU A 67 5.34 1.04 -13.65
C GLU A 67 6.29 0.14 -12.86
N ARG A 68 7.32 0.73 -12.24
CA ARG A 68 8.25 0.02 -11.36
C ARG A 68 7.55 -0.52 -10.12
N CYS A 69 6.64 0.25 -9.53
CA CYS A 69 5.85 -0.21 -8.39
C CYS A 69 5.01 -1.45 -8.73
N ILE A 70 4.34 -1.45 -9.89
CA ILE A 70 3.59 -2.61 -10.37
C ILE A 70 4.53 -3.81 -10.51
N ALA A 71 5.70 -3.64 -11.12
CA ALA A 71 6.67 -4.71 -11.31
C ALA A 71 7.20 -5.27 -9.97
N LEU A 72 7.47 -4.42 -8.97
CA LEU A 72 7.92 -4.86 -7.64
C LEU A 72 6.83 -5.62 -6.88
N LEU A 73 5.59 -5.11 -6.91
CA LEU A 73 4.45 -5.78 -6.28
C LEU A 73 4.13 -7.11 -6.97
N ASP A 74 3.88 -7.08 -8.28
CA ASP A 74 3.51 -8.26 -9.08
C ASP A 74 4.63 -9.29 -9.21
N GLY A 75 5.89 -8.85 -9.19
CA GLY A 75 7.08 -9.67 -9.43
C GLY A 75 7.74 -10.25 -8.18
N ALA A 76 7.69 -9.56 -7.04
CA ALA A 76 8.35 -10.03 -5.82
C ALA A 76 7.41 -10.00 -4.61
N LEU A 77 6.93 -8.81 -4.22
CA LEU A 77 6.36 -8.59 -2.90
C LEU A 77 5.06 -9.37 -2.66
N MET A 78 4.17 -9.46 -3.65
CA MET A 78 2.87 -10.11 -3.44
C MET A 78 2.95 -11.62 -3.22
N ARG A 79 4.04 -12.27 -3.66
CA ARG A 79 4.31 -13.70 -3.35
C ARG A 79 4.81 -13.89 -1.91
N LEU A 80 5.42 -12.85 -1.33
CA LEU A 80 5.96 -12.86 0.02
C LEU A 80 4.91 -12.45 1.06
N CYS A 81 3.93 -11.64 0.66
CA CYS A 81 2.90 -11.11 1.53
C CYS A 81 1.68 -12.03 1.65
N GLN A 82 1.22 -12.28 2.87
CA GLN A 82 -0.10 -12.90 3.09
C GLN A 82 -1.21 -11.88 2.92
N TYR A 83 -0.92 -10.59 3.13
CA TYR A 83 -1.87 -9.51 2.94
C TYR A 83 -1.15 -8.17 2.73
N PHE A 84 -1.64 -7.39 1.77
CA PHE A 84 -1.17 -6.01 1.52
C PHE A 84 -2.39 -5.09 1.45
N ALA A 85 -2.44 -4.08 2.31
CA ALA A 85 -3.47 -3.04 2.30
C ALA A 85 -2.88 -1.71 1.83
N TYR A 86 -3.44 -1.15 0.77
CA TYR A 86 -3.19 0.21 0.34
C TYR A 86 -4.37 1.11 0.71
N VAL A 87 -4.08 2.19 1.42
CA VAL A 87 -5.06 3.21 1.83
C VAL A 87 -4.68 4.52 1.18
N GLU A 88 -5.53 5.01 0.29
CA GLU A 88 -5.37 6.32 -0.32
C GLU A 88 -6.13 7.36 0.51
N ILE A 89 -5.44 8.42 0.92
CA ILE A 89 -6.05 9.57 1.59
C ILE A 89 -6.41 10.60 0.53
N ILE A 90 -7.70 10.90 0.42
CA ILE A 90 -8.21 11.87 -0.57
C ILE A 90 -8.88 13.03 0.15
N ASP A 91 -8.99 14.17 -0.52
CA ASP A 91 -9.81 15.28 -0.02
C ASP A 91 -11.32 14.97 -0.15
N GLU A 92 -12.16 15.54 0.72
CA GLU A 92 -13.62 15.42 0.63
C GLU A 92 -14.17 15.86 -0.74
N ARG A 93 -13.57 16.87 -1.36
CA ARG A 93 -13.95 17.34 -2.70
C ARG A 93 -13.62 16.31 -3.77
N GLU A 94 -12.51 15.61 -3.60
CA GLU A 94 -12.03 14.56 -4.50
C GLU A 94 -12.89 13.30 -4.40
N SER A 95 -13.46 13.02 -3.23
CA SER A 95 -14.43 11.93 -3.02
C SER A 95 -15.61 12.00 -4.01
N HIS A 96 -16.12 13.21 -4.28
CA HIS A 96 -17.19 13.42 -5.25
C HIS A 96 -16.76 13.21 -6.71
N ILE A 97 -15.47 13.40 -7.04
CA ILE A 97 -14.92 13.28 -8.39
C ILE A 97 -14.50 11.83 -8.69
N PHE A 98 -13.95 11.14 -7.69
CA PHE A 98 -13.39 9.79 -7.80
C PHE A 98 -14.38 8.69 -7.39
N GLY A 99 -15.64 9.03 -7.08
CA GLY A 99 -16.70 8.08 -6.73
C GLY A 99 -17.04 7.08 -7.84
N ALA A 100 -16.67 7.35 -9.10
CA ALA A 100 -16.67 6.39 -10.20
C ALA A 100 -15.24 5.90 -10.45
N THR A 101 -15.03 4.61 -10.19
CA THR A 101 -13.76 3.90 -9.97
C THR A 101 -12.67 3.98 -11.05
N GLU A 102 -12.91 4.65 -12.19
CA GLU A 102 -11.91 4.80 -13.26
C GLU A 102 -11.09 6.09 -13.16
N ASN A 103 -11.58 7.10 -12.42
CA ASN A 103 -10.82 8.30 -12.11
C ASN A 103 -10.08 8.12 -10.78
N GLY A 104 -8.79 8.41 -10.77
CA GLY A 104 -7.94 8.28 -9.59
C GLY A 104 -6.55 8.84 -9.83
N THR A 105 -5.80 8.93 -8.75
CA THR A 105 -4.39 9.33 -8.73
C THR A 105 -3.52 8.37 -9.54
N SER A 106 -2.25 8.71 -9.75
CA SER A 106 -1.31 7.87 -10.50
C SER A 106 -1.09 6.51 -9.82
N LEU A 107 -1.00 6.47 -8.48
CA LEU A 107 -0.86 5.21 -7.73
C LEU A 107 -2.13 4.39 -7.73
N TRP A 108 -3.30 4.99 -7.53
CA TRP A 108 -4.56 4.24 -7.51
C TRP A 108 -4.75 3.44 -8.80
N ARG A 109 -4.52 4.08 -9.95
CA ARG A 109 -4.62 3.44 -11.27
C ARG A 109 -3.59 2.34 -11.43
N ALA A 110 -2.34 2.58 -11.03
CA ALA A 110 -1.27 1.60 -11.11
C ALA A 110 -1.57 0.37 -10.25
N TYR A 111 -1.97 0.58 -9.00
CA TYR A 111 -2.25 -0.50 -8.05
C TYR A 111 -3.54 -1.24 -8.38
N SER A 112 -4.46 -0.62 -9.12
CA SER A 112 -5.69 -1.30 -9.57
C SER A 112 -5.35 -2.50 -10.46
N VAL A 113 -4.28 -2.40 -11.25
CA VAL A 113 -3.75 -3.52 -12.05
C VAL A 113 -3.24 -4.66 -11.15
N VAL A 114 -2.61 -4.33 -10.02
CA VAL A 114 -2.14 -5.31 -9.03
C VAL A 114 -3.31 -5.97 -8.31
N ALA A 115 -4.29 -5.18 -7.86
CA ALA A 115 -5.50 -5.66 -7.19
C ALA A 115 -6.31 -6.65 -8.06
N GLN A 116 -6.36 -6.44 -9.36
CA GLN A 116 -7.03 -7.36 -10.29
C GLN A 116 -6.34 -8.74 -10.38
N LYS A 117 -5.04 -8.80 -10.10
CA LYS A 117 -4.23 -10.03 -10.18
C LYS A 117 -4.13 -10.75 -8.83
N TRP A 118 -4.07 -10.02 -7.73
CA TRP A 118 -3.72 -10.54 -6.42
C TRP A 118 -4.87 -10.42 -5.43
N PRO A 119 -5.52 -11.53 -5.02
CA PRO A 119 -6.66 -11.48 -4.10
C PRO A 119 -6.27 -11.02 -2.68
N ASN A 120 -5.01 -11.20 -2.31
CA ASN A 120 -4.40 -10.74 -1.06
C ASN A 120 -3.91 -9.28 -1.11
N PHE A 121 -4.16 -8.56 -2.20
CA PHE A 121 -3.95 -7.12 -2.29
C PHE A 121 -5.30 -6.41 -2.18
N GLN A 122 -5.44 -5.50 -1.22
CA GLN A 122 -6.66 -4.73 -1.01
C GLN A 122 -6.35 -3.25 -1.05
N MET A 123 -7.24 -2.49 -1.68
CA MET A 123 -7.11 -1.05 -1.79
C MET A 123 -8.40 -0.35 -1.37
N THR A 124 -8.27 0.80 -0.73
CA THR A 124 -9.41 1.57 -0.22
C THR A 124 -9.06 3.04 -0.11
N ARG A 125 -10.08 3.89 0.03
CA ARG A 125 -9.95 5.34 0.17
C ARG A 125 -10.53 5.79 1.50
N ILE A 126 -9.89 6.80 2.09
CA ILE A 126 -10.37 7.51 3.28
C ILE A 126 -10.40 9.00 2.92
N ALA A 127 -11.57 9.61 3.03
CA ALA A 127 -11.74 11.06 2.81
C ALA A 127 -11.86 11.82 4.12
N THR A 128 -12.50 11.20 5.12
CA THR A 128 -12.79 11.82 6.42
C THR A 128 -12.34 10.93 7.58
N PRO A 129 -12.09 11.50 8.77
CA PRO A 129 -11.82 10.70 9.97
C PRO A 129 -12.91 9.69 10.31
N ALA A 130 -14.17 9.97 9.94
CA ALA A 130 -15.30 9.06 10.16
C ALA A 130 -15.20 7.76 9.34
N ASP A 131 -14.45 7.80 8.22
CA ASP A 131 -14.25 6.64 7.35
C ASP A 131 -13.24 5.64 7.91
N ILE A 132 -12.36 6.07 8.83
CA ILE A 132 -11.26 5.26 9.36
C ILE A 132 -11.80 3.95 9.95
N TYR A 133 -12.71 4.01 10.93
CA TYR A 133 -13.17 2.78 11.60
C TYR A 133 -13.90 1.81 10.65
N PRO A 134 -14.87 2.26 9.82
CA PRO A 134 -15.50 1.40 8.80
C PRO A 134 -14.50 0.75 7.84
N VAL A 135 -13.53 1.52 7.32
CA VAL A 135 -12.53 1.03 6.36
C VAL A 135 -11.65 -0.04 6.98
N PHE A 136 -11.11 0.19 8.18
CA PHE A 136 -10.29 -0.80 8.88
C PHE A 136 -11.11 -2.06 9.22
N ARG A 137 -12.36 -1.90 9.63
CA ARG A 137 -13.28 -3.03 9.85
C ARG A 137 -13.47 -3.86 8.59
N GLN A 138 -13.55 -3.24 7.41
CA GLN A 138 -13.68 -3.94 6.14
C GLN A 138 -12.38 -4.63 5.73
N LEU A 139 -11.23 -3.94 5.79
CA LEU A 139 -9.92 -4.50 5.44
C LEU A 139 -9.60 -5.75 6.26
N PHE A 140 -9.87 -5.70 7.57
CA PHE A 140 -9.54 -6.78 8.50
C PHE A 140 -10.74 -7.67 8.85
N ALA A 141 -11.87 -7.52 8.16
CA ALA A 141 -12.96 -8.47 8.28
C ALA A 141 -12.47 -9.85 7.85
N ARG A 142 -12.88 -10.90 8.57
CA ARG A 142 -12.63 -12.29 8.14
C ARG A 142 -13.25 -12.48 6.76
N GLN A 143 -12.40 -12.61 5.74
CA GLN A 143 -12.86 -13.07 4.45
C GLN A 143 -13.41 -14.50 4.62
N PRO A 144 -14.61 -14.82 4.10
CA PRO A 144 -15.11 -16.19 4.15
C PRO A 144 -14.08 -17.09 3.49
N ALA A 145 -13.66 -18.14 4.19
CA ALA A 145 -12.60 -19.02 3.76
C ALA A 145 -12.80 -19.40 2.29
N ALA A 146 -11.88 -18.97 1.42
CA ALA A 146 -11.86 -19.39 0.03
C ALA A 146 -11.88 -20.93 0.05
N ARG A 147 -13.00 -21.49 -0.40
CA ARG A 147 -13.24 -22.92 -0.44
C ARG A 147 -12.09 -23.50 -1.26
N LYS A 148 -11.17 -24.23 -0.59
CA LYS A 148 -10.13 -24.99 -1.29
C LYS A 148 -10.85 -25.92 -2.25
N SER A 149 -10.83 -25.61 -3.54
CA SER A 149 -11.18 -26.55 -4.58
C SER A 149 -10.20 -27.72 -4.43
N ALA A 150 -10.76 -28.89 -4.11
CA ALA A 150 -10.04 -30.15 -4.03
C ALA A 150 -9.56 -30.60 -5.42
#